data_AF-A0A7J8RSN9-F1
#
_entry.id   AF-A0A7J8RSN9-F1
#
_cell.length_a   1.000
_cell.length_b   1.000
_cell.length_c   1.000
_cell.angle_alpha   90.00
_cell.angle_beta   90.00
_cell.angle_gamma   90.00
#
_symmetry.space_group_name_H-M   'P 1'
#
loop_
_entity.id
_entity.type
_entity.pdbx_description
1 polymer ?
#
loop_
_entity_poly.entity_id
_entity_poly.type
_entity_poly.pdbx_seq_one_letter_code
_entity_poly.pdbx_strand_id
1 'polypeptide(L)'
;MDGGVAVKKYSPDPYRDFRFSMQEMIEARNLTDVNKDWDFLHELLICYLTLNPKNTHKFIVSAFADIIVCLLSSSPESDTPENHRR
;
A
#
# COMPACT_ATOMS: atom_id res chain seq x y z
N MET A 1 5.49 4.48 -41.30
CA MET A 1 5.88 4.60 -39.88
C MET A 1 4.61 4.73 -39.09
N ASP A 2 4.09 3.62 -38.56
CA ASP A 2 2.85 3.62 -37.80
C ASP A 2 3.15 4.05 -36.37
N GLY A 3 2.81 5.31 -36.06
CA GLY A 3 3.00 5.89 -34.75
C GLY A 3 1.92 5.35 -33.81
N GLY A 4 2.25 4.30 -33.07
CA GLY A 4 1.38 3.77 -32.02
C GLY A 4 1.09 4.84 -30.98
N VAL A 5 -0.14 5.36 -30.98
CA VAL A 5 -0.61 6.28 -29.94
C VAL A 5 -0.74 5.48 -28.64
N ALA A 6 0.12 5.78 -27.67
CA ALA A 6 -0.02 5.27 -26.32
C ALA A 6 -1.29 5.88 -25.70
N VAL A 7 -2.42 5.17 -25.80
CA VAL A 7 -3.65 5.55 -25.12
C VAL A 7 -3.45 5.27 -23.64
N LYS A 8 -3.41 6.32 -22.80
CA LYS A 8 -3.46 6.15 -21.35
C LYS A 8 -4.78 5.47 -21.00
N LYS A 9 -4.72 4.18 -20.66
CA LYS A 9 -5.84 3.46 -20.05
C LYS A 9 -5.98 3.99 -18.63
N TYR A 10 -6.89 4.94 -18.44
CA TYR A 10 -7.39 5.24 -17.11
C TYR A 10 -8.25 4.06 -16.69
N SER A 11 -7.84 3.36 -15.64
CA SER A 11 -8.66 2.31 -15.07
C SER A 11 -9.95 2.90 -14.49
N PRO A 12 -11.08 2.17 -14.52
CA PRO A 12 -12.33 2.61 -13.91
C PRO A 12 -12.23 2.83 -12.39
N ASP A 13 -11.30 2.16 -11.70
CA ASP A 13 -11.11 2.28 -10.25
C ASP A 13 -9.62 2.44 -9.86
N PRO A 14 -9.05 3.65 -10.07
CA PRO A 14 -7.62 3.88 -9.83
C PRO A 14 -7.22 3.65 -8.38
N TYR A 15 -8.11 3.88 -7.41
CA TYR A 15 -7.83 3.59 -6.00
C TYR A 15 -7.56 2.10 -5.79
N ARG A 16 -8.46 1.24 -6.30
CA ARG A 16 -8.35 -0.21 -6.11
C ARG A 16 -7.10 -0.76 -6.78
N ASP A 17 -6.73 -0.24 -7.94
CA ASP A 17 -5.52 -0.69 -8.64
C ASP A 17 -4.24 -0.28 -7.92
N PHE A 18 -4.15 0.97 -7.45
CA PHE A 18 -2.99 1.40 -6.66
C PHE A 18 -2.87 0.58 -5.38
N ARG A 19 -3.99 0.33 -4.70
CA ARG A 19 -4.01 -0.49 -3.49
C ARG A 19 -3.51 -1.90 -3.76
N PHE A 20 -4.05 -2.56 -4.79
CA PHE A 20 -3.65 -3.92 -5.16
C PHE A 20 -2.16 -3.99 -5.51
N SER A 21 -1.69 -3.08 -6.36
CA SER A 21 -0.30 -3.03 -6.81
C SER A 21 0.69 -2.75 -5.66
N MET A 22 0.33 -1.89 -4.70
CA MET A 22 1.13 -1.67 -3.49
C MET A 22 1.14 -2.90 -2.58
N GLN A 23 -0.02 -3.56 -2.40
CA GLN A 23 -0.12 -4.77 -1.59
C GLN A 23 0.77 -5.90 -2.15
N GLU A 24 0.77 -6.13 -3.46
CA GLU A 24 1.64 -7.13 -4.09
C GLU A 24 3.12 -6.88 -3.77
N MET A 25 3.57 -5.61 -3.77
CA MET A 25 4.96 -5.27 -3.43
C MET A 25 5.30 -5.47 -1.95
N ILE A 26 4.34 -5.24 -1.06
CA ILE A 26 4.48 -5.43 0.38
C ILE A 26 4.52 -6.93 0.71
N GLU A 27 3.63 -7.72 0.11
CA GLU A 27 3.56 -9.17 0.26
C GLU A 27 4.82 -9.84 -0.29
N ALA A 28 5.32 -9.41 -1.46
CA ALA A 28 6.56 -9.92 -2.04
C ALA A 28 7.79 -9.71 -1.13
N ARG A 29 7.73 -8.73 -0.23
CA ARG A 29 8.79 -8.44 0.75
C ARG A 29 8.49 -8.98 2.15
N ASN A 30 7.35 -9.67 2.35
CA ASN A 30 6.89 -10.18 3.64
C ASN A 30 6.85 -9.11 4.76
N LEU A 31 6.44 -7.88 4.42
CA LEU A 31 6.40 -6.80 5.39
C LEU A 31 5.22 -7.01 6.34
N THR A 32 5.51 -6.91 7.63
CA THR A 32 4.53 -7.21 8.69
C THR A 32 4.51 -6.13 9.77
N ASP A 33 5.51 -5.25 9.82
CA ASP A 33 5.64 -4.22 10.85
C ASP A 33 5.92 -2.87 10.19
N VAL A 34 4.92 -1.98 10.25
CA VAL A 34 4.99 -0.64 9.67
C VAL A 34 6.21 0.13 10.18
N ASN A 35 6.61 -0.05 11.43
CA ASN A 35 7.71 0.71 12.02
C ASN A 35 9.06 0.26 11.49
N LYS A 36 9.24 -1.05 11.27
CA LYS A 36 10.50 -1.61 10.74
C LYS A 36 10.66 -1.32 9.26
N ASP A 37 9.55 -1.31 8.54
CA ASP A 37 9.51 -1.22 7.09
C ASP A 37 9.16 0.19 6.58
N TRP A 38 9.15 1.19 7.48
CA TRP A 38 8.71 2.55 7.17
C TRP A 38 9.50 3.20 6.03
N ASP A 39 10.83 3.03 6.00
CA ASP A 39 11.66 3.61 4.94
C ASP A 39 11.26 3.10 3.55
N PHE A 40 10.99 1.80 3.44
CA PHE A 40 10.53 1.19 2.20
C PHE A 40 9.12 1.66 1.83
N LEU A 41 8.18 1.66 2.80
CA LEU A 41 6.80 2.11 2.57
C LEU A 41 6.77 3.58 2.12
N HIS A 42 7.64 4.42 2.69
CA HIS A 42 7.78 5.81 2.33
C HIS A 42 8.37 5.99 0.91
N GLU A 43 9.42 5.23 0.57
CA GLU A 43 9.99 5.23 -0.79
C GLU A 43 8.98 4.74 -1.83
N LEU A 44 8.21 3.71 -1.50
CA LEU A 44 7.13 3.19 -2.32
C LEU A 44 6.11 4.29 -2.63
N LEU A 45 5.63 5.00 -1.62
CA LEU A 45 4.69 6.12 -1.79
C LEU A 45 5.28 7.22 -2.69
N ILE A 46 6.54 7.63 -2.45
CA ILE A 46 7.22 8.66 -3.25
C ILE A 46 7.31 8.23 -4.73
N CYS A 47 7.64 6.96 -4.98
CA CYS A 47 7.73 6.41 -6.32
C CYS A 47 6.40 6.54 -7.07
N TYR A 48 5.28 6.13 -6.45
CA TYR A 48 3.95 6.29 -7.05
C TYR A 48 3.58 7.75 -7.29
N LEU A 49 3.84 8.65 -6.34
CA LEU A 49 3.55 10.07 -6.52
C LEU A 49 4.38 10.71 -7.64
N THR A 50 5.64 10.26 -7.81
CA THR A 50 6.55 10.80 -8.84
C THR A 50 6.20 10.28 -10.23
N LEU A 51 5.84 8.99 -10.35
CA LEU A 51 5.52 8.36 -11.63
C LEU A 51 4.14 8.72 -12.17
N ASN A 52 3.24 9.19 -11.30
CA ASN A 52 1.84 9.42 -11.67
C ASN A 52 1.47 10.91 -11.65
N PRO A 53 0.55 11.34 -12.53
CA PRO A 53 0.11 12.73 -12.60
C PRO A 53 -0.66 13.15 -11.33
N LYS A 54 -0.57 14.44 -10.98
CA LYS A 54 -1.14 15.00 -9.73
C LYS A 54 -2.63 14.71 -9.51
N ASN A 55 -3.42 14.57 -10.58
CA ASN A 55 -4.85 14.25 -10.49
C ASN A 55 -5.13 12.85 -9.91
N THR A 56 -4.14 11.96 -9.93
CA THR A 56 -4.23 10.60 -9.36
C THR A 56 -3.74 10.50 -7.93
N HIS A 57 -3.00 11.51 -7.44
CA HIS A 57 -2.34 11.47 -6.13
C HIS A 57 -3.32 11.22 -4.99
N LYS A 58 -4.55 11.76 -5.07
CA LYS A 58 -5.59 11.49 -4.08
C LYS A 58 -5.89 9.99 -3.92
N PHE A 59 -5.91 9.23 -5.01
CA PHE A 59 -6.17 7.80 -4.97
C PHE A 59 -4.97 7.02 -4.42
N ILE A 60 -3.76 7.43 -4.79
CA ILE A 60 -2.50 6.85 -4.30
C ILE A 60 -2.40 7.03 -2.77
N VAL A 61 -2.61 8.25 -2.28
CA VAL A 61 -2.53 8.56 -0.84
C VAL A 61 -3.64 7.83 -0.07
N SER A 62 -4.87 7.79 -0.59
CA SER A 62 -5.95 7.01 0.05
C SER A 62 -5.63 5.51 0.12
N ALA A 63 -5.17 4.92 -0.98
CA ALA A 63 -4.79 3.51 -1.02
C ALA A 63 -3.65 3.19 -0.03
N PHE A 64 -2.63 4.05 0.02
CA PHE A 64 -1.51 3.91 0.94
C PHE A 64 -1.95 4.03 2.41
N ALA A 65 -2.79 5.01 2.75
CA ALA A 65 -3.29 5.19 4.11
C ALA A 65 -4.06 3.96 4.61
N ASP A 66 -4.93 3.39 3.77
CA ASP A 66 -5.68 2.17 4.13
C ASP A 66 -4.76 0.97 4.36
N ILE A 67 -3.68 0.85 3.58
CA ILE A 67 -2.67 -0.21 3.79
C ILE A 67 -1.99 -0.03 5.16
N ILE A 68 -1.58 1.18 5.52
CA ILE A 68 -0.96 1.45 6.82
C ILE A 68 -1.92 1.10 7.96
N VAL A 69 -3.19 1.49 7.87
CA VAL A 69 -4.21 1.13 8.85
C VAL A 69 -4.35 -0.40 8.96
N CYS A 70 -4.43 -1.12 7.84
CA CYS A 70 -4.51 -2.58 7.85
C CYS A 70 -3.30 -3.25 8.50
N LEU A 71 -2.08 -2.76 8.23
CA LEU A 71 -0.85 -3.29 8.80
C LEU A 71 -0.79 -3.03 10.32
N LEU A 72 -1.19 -1.83 10.77
CA LEU A 72 -1.26 -1.50 12.19
C LEU A 72 -2.29 -2.35 12.94
N SER A 73 -3.45 -2.61 12.35
CA SER A 73 -4.49 -3.48 12.93
C SER A 73 -4.14 -4.96 12.92
N SER A 74 -3.11 -5.37 12.17
CA SER A 74 -2.67 -6.76 12.10
C SER A 74 -1.64 -7.12 13.18
N SER A 75 -1.24 -6.18 14.03
CA SER A 75 -0.36 -6.47 15.16
C SER A 75 -1.14 -7.27 16.21
N PRO A 76 -0.77 -8.53 16.51
CA PRO A 76 -1.40 -9.27 17.58
C PRO A 76 -0.94 -8.66 18.90
N GLU A 77 -1.77 -7.77 19.46
CA GLU A 77 -1.79 -7.56 20.89
C GLU A 77 -1.86 -8.93 21.55
N SER A 78 -0.85 -9.22 22.37
CA SER A 78 -0.67 -10.50 23.02
C SER A 78 -1.81 -10.68 24.03
N ASP A 79 -2.91 -11.27 23.59
CA ASP A 79 -3.95 -11.79 24.47
C ASP A 79 -3.34 -13.00 25.21
N THR A 80 -2.65 -12.71 26.31
CA THR A 80 -2.37 -13.71 27.33
C THR A 80 -3.55 -13.74 28.29
N PRO A 81 -4.43 -14.76 28.24
CA PRO A 81 -5.25 -15.08 29.40
C PRO A 81 -4.30 -15.64 30.46
N GLU A 82 -4.00 -14.81 31.46
CA GLU A 82 -3.23 -15.16 32.64
C GLU A 82 -3.94 -16.30 33.39
N ASN A 83 -3.28 -17.46 33.39
CA ASN A 83 -3.60 -18.68 34.11
C ASN A 83 -3.85 -18.42 35.60
N HIS A 84 -5.10 -18.20 36.01
CA HIS A 84 -5.51 -18.31 37.40
C HIS A 84 -5.72 -19.77 37.77
N ARG A 85 -4.61 -20.45 38.04
CA ARG A 85 -4.58 -21.66 38.87
C ARG A 85 -4.56 -21.22 40.34
N ARG A 86 -5.72 -21.27 41.00
CA ARG A 86 -5.84 -21.53 42.44
C ARG A 86 -7.03 -22.42 42.71
#